data_AF-A0A9D4IVZ9-F1
#
_entry.id   AF-A0A9D4IVZ9-F1
#
_cell.length_a   1.000
_cell.length_b   1.000
_cell.length_c   1.000
_cell.angle_alpha   90.00
_cell.angle_beta   90.00
_cell.angle_gamma   90.00
#
_symmetry.space_group_name_H-M   'P 1'
#
loop_
_entity.id
_entity.type
_entity.pdbx_description
1 polymer ?
#
loop_
_entity_poly.entity_id
_entity_poly.type
_entity_poly.pdbx_seq_one_letter_code
_entity_poly.pdbx_strand_id
1 'polypeptide(L)'
;MNILVQVTSINCAFLAYVTVGMMSLERLILFYDPNFYLRHVSSKLVKTIAYCVWLAATLLYLSLRFLVCFLQTEDFSLYHVTGKCNTISNNGYIAGIAVTIFIAILCYIKIFLIIKSDVKLSMRPNVSVKHYKATSAVFVYLVIIILTSAGYLLVIKLNLSQVALRFGLDIITTVNCILDPFVYVLWFKECRMEMLKMLSVCLPYVPSLERIIENMRKDIFHMT
;
A
#
# COMPACT_ATOMS: atom_id res chain seq x y z
N MET A 1 -27.32 0.71 -3.02
CA MET A 1 -26.03 0.02 -3.27
C MET A 1 -25.94 -1.16 -2.29
N ASN A 2 -25.43 -2.31 -2.74
CA ASN A 2 -25.38 -3.52 -1.93
C ASN A 2 -24.39 -3.35 -0.75
N ILE A 3 -24.84 -3.52 0.49
CA ILE A 3 -24.03 -3.33 1.71
C ILE A 3 -22.78 -4.21 1.68
N LEU A 4 -22.90 -5.43 1.12
CA LEU A 4 -21.79 -6.36 1.01
C LEU A 4 -20.62 -5.75 0.20
N VAL A 5 -20.95 -5.11 -0.94
CA VAL A 5 -19.95 -4.48 -1.82
C VAL A 5 -19.21 -3.37 -1.07
N GLN A 6 -19.93 -2.55 -0.30
CA GLN A 6 -19.31 -1.49 0.50
C GLN A 6 -18.37 -2.06 1.57
N VAL A 7 -18.80 -3.11 2.28
CA VAL A 7 -17.98 -3.76 3.31
C VAL A 7 -16.71 -4.37 2.71
N THR A 8 -16.84 -5.07 1.57
CA THR A 8 -15.68 -5.65 0.88
C THR A 8 -14.73 -4.58 0.37
N SER A 9 -15.23 -3.49 -0.21
CA SER A 9 -14.38 -2.40 -0.71
C SER A 9 -13.57 -1.73 0.40
N ILE A 10 -14.19 -1.45 1.55
CA ILE A 10 -13.50 -0.85 2.70
C ILE A 10 -12.46 -1.83 3.27
N ASN A 11 -12.77 -3.12 3.35
CA ASN A 11 -11.82 -4.13 3.81
C ASN A 11 -10.60 -4.24 2.86
N CYS A 12 -10.84 -4.26 1.55
CA CYS A 12 -9.76 -4.26 0.56
C CYS A 12 -8.88 -3.00 0.67
N ALA A 13 -9.50 -1.83 0.85
CA ALA A 13 -8.75 -0.59 1.09
C ALA A 13 -7.90 -0.69 2.37
N PHE A 14 -8.47 -1.19 3.48
CA PHE A 14 -7.74 -1.40 4.74
C PHE A 14 -6.51 -2.30 4.55
N LEU A 15 -6.68 -3.42 3.83
CA LEU A 15 -5.59 -4.35 3.54
C LEU A 15 -4.48 -3.70 2.71
N ALA A 16 -4.81 -2.75 1.82
CA ALA A 16 -3.80 -1.99 1.08
C ALA A 16 -2.91 -1.20 2.06
N TYR A 17 -3.48 -0.45 3.01
CA TYR A 17 -2.71 0.27 4.04
C TYR A 17 -1.82 -0.68 4.86
N VAL A 18 -2.39 -1.80 5.34
CA VAL A 18 -1.63 -2.80 6.11
C VAL A 18 -0.45 -3.35 5.30
N THR A 19 -0.65 -3.60 4.01
CA THR A 19 0.41 -4.07 3.11
C THR A 19 1.54 -3.04 2.99
N VAL A 20 1.24 -1.75 3.06
CA VAL A 20 2.27 -0.69 3.05
C VAL A 20 3.07 -0.70 4.34
N GLY A 21 2.40 -0.91 5.47
CA GLY A 21 3.06 -1.16 6.75
C GLY A 21 4.02 -2.35 6.65
N MET A 22 3.58 -3.46 6.05
CA MET A 22 4.44 -4.62 5.82
C MET A 22 5.64 -4.31 4.91
N MET A 23 5.42 -3.61 3.80
CA MET A 23 6.50 -3.22 2.87
C MET A 23 7.53 -2.31 3.55
N SER A 24 7.09 -1.36 4.39
CA SER A 24 8.00 -0.47 5.11
C SER A 24 8.80 -1.21 6.19
N LEU A 25 8.19 -2.17 6.90
CA LEU A 25 8.89 -3.06 7.83
C LEU A 25 9.91 -3.97 7.13
N GLU A 26 9.54 -4.58 6.00
CA GLU A 26 10.45 -5.40 5.20
C GLU A 26 11.70 -4.60 4.80
N ARG A 27 11.51 -3.36 4.33
CA ARG A 27 12.62 -2.46 4.00
C ARG A 27 13.47 -2.14 5.23
N LEU A 28 12.87 -1.88 6.38
CA LEU A 28 13.62 -1.64 7.62
C LEU A 28 14.51 -2.85 7.98
N ILE A 29 13.97 -4.06 7.92
CA ILE A 29 14.73 -5.30 8.20
C ILE A 29 15.89 -5.45 7.21
N LEU A 30 15.66 -5.17 5.92
CA LEU A 30 16.68 -5.22 4.89
C LEU A 30 17.86 -4.26 5.16
N PHE A 31 17.60 -3.06 5.69
CA PHE A 31 18.66 -2.09 6.06
C PHE A 31 19.31 -2.39 7.40
N TYR A 32 18.55 -2.97 8.34
CA TYR A 32 19.06 -3.28 9.67
C TYR A 32 20.06 -4.43 9.65
N ASP A 33 19.74 -5.53 8.94
CA ASP A 33 20.65 -6.66 8.77
C ASP A 33 20.45 -7.34 7.38
N PRO A 34 21.22 -6.92 6.36
CA PRO A 34 21.09 -7.48 5.02
C PRO A 34 21.54 -8.95 4.95
N ASN A 35 22.46 -9.39 5.83
CA ASN A 35 22.94 -10.77 5.83
C ASN A 35 21.90 -11.71 6.41
N PHE A 36 21.23 -11.31 7.49
CA PHE A 36 20.09 -12.03 8.03
C PHE A 36 18.97 -12.13 6.99
N TYR A 37 18.66 -11.01 6.32
CA TYR A 37 17.61 -10.95 5.30
C TYR A 37 17.86 -11.94 4.17
N LEU A 38 19.06 -11.93 3.57
CA LEU A 38 19.41 -12.82 2.45
C LEU A 38 19.40 -14.32 2.83
N ARG A 39 19.68 -14.65 4.09
CA ARG A 39 19.74 -16.04 4.55
C ARG A 39 18.38 -16.61 4.97
N HIS A 40 17.52 -15.80 5.58
CA HIS A 40 16.31 -16.29 6.23
C HIS A 40 15.02 -15.87 5.52
N VAL A 41 15.02 -14.74 4.83
CA VAL A 41 13.81 -14.21 4.18
C VAL A 41 13.66 -14.85 2.80
N SER A 42 12.90 -15.94 2.75
CA SER A 42 12.50 -16.59 1.49
C SER A 42 11.17 -16.04 0.97
N SER A 43 10.95 -16.08 -0.34
CA SER A 43 9.66 -15.66 -0.93
C SER A 43 8.48 -16.46 -0.40
N LYS A 44 8.69 -17.72 0.03
CA LYS A 44 7.63 -18.54 0.65
C LYS A 44 7.25 -17.99 2.01
N LEU A 45 8.23 -17.66 2.84
CA LEU A 45 8.02 -17.10 4.17
C LEU A 45 7.27 -15.76 4.09
N VAL A 46 7.71 -14.85 3.22
CA VAL A 46 7.06 -13.53 3.05
C VAL A 46 5.58 -13.70 2.64
N LYS A 47 5.29 -14.62 1.72
CA LYS A 47 3.91 -14.94 1.31
C LYS A 47 3.08 -15.46 2.49
N THR A 48 3.61 -16.42 3.26
CA THR A 48 2.90 -16.95 4.43
C THR A 48 2.60 -15.85 5.44
N ILE A 49 3.58 -15.00 5.77
CA ILE A 49 3.39 -13.87 6.68
C ILE A 49 2.32 -12.91 6.14
N ALA A 50 2.36 -12.57 4.86
CA ALA A 50 1.36 -11.70 4.23
C ALA A 50 -0.05 -12.27 4.34
N TYR A 51 -0.26 -13.55 4.01
CA TYR A 51 -1.57 -14.19 4.16
C TYR A 51 -2.06 -14.19 5.61
N CYS A 52 -1.18 -14.51 6.58
CA CYS A 52 -1.53 -14.48 8.00
C CYS A 52 -1.92 -13.08 8.46
N VAL A 53 -1.16 -12.05 8.08
CA VAL A 53 -1.46 -10.66 8.44
C VAL A 53 -2.76 -10.18 7.79
N TRP A 54 -3.00 -10.50 6.51
CA TRP A 54 -4.25 -10.14 5.82
C TRP A 54 -5.47 -10.82 6.44
N LEU A 55 -5.35 -12.12 6.77
CA LEU A 55 -6.42 -12.84 7.44
C LEU A 55 -6.70 -12.25 8.82
N ALA A 56 -5.67 -12.00 9.62
CA ALA A 56 -5.81 -11.39 10.94
C ALA A 56 -6.43 -9.98 10.86
N ALA A 57 -5.98 -9.14 9.94
CA ALA A 57 -6.52 -7.81 9.71
C ALA A 57 -7.99 -7.85 9.27
N THR A 58 -8.36 -8.79 8.39
CA THR A 58 -9.74 -8.98 7.94
C THR A 58 -10.63 -9.45 9.09
N LEU A 59 -10.19 -10.43 9.88
CA LEU A 59 -10.93 -10.93 11.04
C LEU A 59 -11.10 -9.84 12.10
N LEU A 60 -10.06 -9.01 12.33
CA LEU A 60 -10.14 -7.86 13.23
C LEU A 60 -11.17 -6.84 12.73
N TYR A 61 -11.15 -6.51 11.44
CA TYR A 61 -12.13 -5.58 10.86
C TYR A 61 -13.58 -6.12 10.97
N LEU A 62 -13.79 -7.39 10.64
CA LEU A 62 -15.11 -8.03 10.71
C LEU A 62 -15.62 -8.15 12.16
N SER A 63 -14.75 -8.49 13.11
CA SER A 63 -15.11 -8.54 14.53
C SER A 63 -15.46 -7.16 15.08
N LEU A 64 -14.70 -6.11 14.75
CA LEU A 64 -15.05 -4.73 15.12
C LEU A 64 -16.41 -4.31 14.53
N ARG A 65 -16.72 -4.71 13.31
CA ARG A 65 -17.97 -4.32 12.65
C ARG A 65 -19.19 -5.09 13.17
N PHE A 66 -19.10 -6.40 13.28
CA PHE A 66 -20.24 -7.27 13.59
C PHE A 66 -20.32 -7.61 15.08
N LEU A 67 -19.20 -8.00 15.71
CA LEU A 67 -19.21 -8.50 17.09
C LEU A 67 -19.32 -7.36 18.11
N VAL A 68 -18.47 -6.33 18.00
CA VAL A 68 -18.53 -5.18 18.92
C VAL A 68 -19.84 -4.42 18.79
N CYS A 69 -20.35 -4.28 17.56
CA CYS A 69 -21.62 -3.59 17.37
C CYS A 69 -22.80 -4.40 17.92
N PHE A 70 -22.84 -5.71 17.68
CA PHE A 70 -23.92 -6.57 18.21
C PHE A 70 -23.98 -6.54 19.74
N LEU A 71 -22.83 -6.45 20.42
CA LEU A 71 -22.75 -6.39 21.88
C LEU A 71 -23.17 -5.03 22.48
N GLN A 72 -23.15 -3.93 21.70
CA GLN A 72 -23.44 -2.58 22.20
C GLN A 72 -24.87 -2.08 21.94
N THR A 73 -25.62 -2.74 21.06
CA THR A 73 -27.02 -2.35 20.77
C THR A 73 -28.01 -3.22 21.53
N GLU A 74 -28.62 -2.64 22.57
CA GLU A 74 -29.76 -3.24 23.29
C GLU A 74 -31.08 -3.13 22.51
N ASP A 75 -31.18 -2.18 21.57
CA ASP A 75 -32.39 -1.92 20.76
C ASP A 75 -32.30 -2.51 19.33
N PHE A 76 -33.21 -3.43 18.99
CA PHE A 76 -33.26 -4.19 17.74
C PHE A 76 -33.72 -3.41 16.49
N SER A 77 -33.74 -2.07 16.52
CA SER A 77 -34.16 -1.32 15.32
C SER A 77 -33.02 -1.28 14.28
N LEU A 78 -33.26 -1.92 13.14
CA LEU A 78 -32.28 -2.18 12.08
C LEU A 78 -31.59 -0.88 11.56
N TYR A 79 -32.31 0.24 11.60
CA TYR A 79 -31.79 1.56 11.18
C TYR A 79 -30.77 2.15 12.17
N HIS A 80 -31.02 2.07 13.49
CA HIS A 80 -30.10 2.58 14.51
C HIS A 80 -28.83 1.75 14.61
N VAL A 81 -28.96 0.43 14.48
CA VAL A 81 -27.84 -0.51 14.45
C VAL A 81 -26.91 -0.15 13.28
N THR A 82 -27.45 0.00 12.07
CA THR A 82 -26.65 0.28 10.88
C THR A 82 -25.88 1.60 10.97
N GLY A 83 -26.50 2.65 11.53
CA GLY A 83 -25.85 3.96 11.71
C GLY A 83 -24.71 3.94 12.72
N LYS A 84 -24.97 3.45 13.95
CA LYS A 84 -23.96 3.40 15.03
C LYS A 84 -22.82 2.42 14.70
N CYS A 85 -23.12 1.25 14.15
CA CYS A 85 -22.09 0.29 13.73
C CYS A 85 -21.14 0.91 12.70
N ASN A 86 -21.68 1.69 11.75
CA ASN A 86 -20.87 2.29 10.71
C ASN A 86 -19.92 3.35 11.26
N THR A 87 -20.35 4.13 12.26
CA THR A 87 -19.48 5.11 12.94
C THR A 87 -18.35 4.45 13.72
N ILE A 88 -18.65 3.40 14.50
CA ILE A 88 -17.63 2.67 15.27
C ILE A 88 -16.62 1.99 14.34
N SER A 89 -17.12 1.30 13.30
CA SER A 89 -16.29 0.64 12.29
C SER A 89 -15.41 1.65 11.56
N ASN A 90 -15.95 2.82 11.21
CA ASN A 90 -15.19 3.89 10.55
C ASN A 90 -14.11 4.49 11.47
N ASN A 91 -14.40 4.70 12.75
CA ASN A 91 -13.42 5.18 13.71
C ASN A 91 -12.29 4.17 13.92
N GLY A 92 -12.61 2.88 14.04
CA GLY A 92 -11.62 1.80 14.12
C GLY A 92 -10.75 1.73 12.86
N TYR A 93 -11.35 1.90 11.68
CA TYR A 93 -10.64 1.96 10.40
C TYR A 93 -9.66 3.15 10.33
N ILE A 94 -10.11 4.36 10.69
CA ILE A 94 -9.28 5.57 10.73
C ILE A 94 -8.12 5.38 11.72
N ALA A 95 -8.39 4.84 12.91
CA ALA A 95 -7.36 4.55 13.91
C ALA A 95 -6.33 3.54 13.40
N GLY A 96 -6.79 2.46 12.75
CA GLY A 96 -5.90 1.46 12.14
C GLY A 96 -5.00 2.05 11.04
N ILE A 97 -5.56 2.91 10.18
CA ILE A 97 -4.76 3.65 9.18
C ILE A 97 -3.72 4.53 9.86
N ALA A 98 -4.13 5.32 10.85
CA ALA A 98 -3.23 6.22 11.56
C ALA A 98 -2.06 5.47 12.22
N VAL A 99 -2.34 4.33 12.87
CA VAL A 99 -1.31 3.46 13.45
C VAL A 99 -0.36 2.93 12.38
N THR A 100 -0.89 2.48 11.23
CA THR A 100 -0.07 1.94 10.14
C THR A 100 0.84 2.99 9.53
N ILE A 101 0.32 4.20 9.29
CA ILE A 101 1.09 5.35 8.80
C ILE A 101 2.18 5.73 9.82
N PHE A 102 1.83 5.76 11.11
CA PHE A 102 2.78 6.08 12.16
C PHE A 102 3.93 5.06 12.22
N ILE A 103 3.63 3.76 12.18
CA ILE A 103 4.64 2.70 12.12
C ILE A 103 5.52 2.86 10.87
N ALA A 104 4.92 3.12 9.71
CA ALA A 104 5.67 3.32 8.47
C ALA A 104 6.62 4.52 8.58
N ILE A 105 6.16 5.67 9.10
CA ILE A 105 7.00 6.86 9.34
C ILE A 105 8.17 6.52 10.26
N LEU A 106 7.93 5.81 11.36
CA LEU A 106 9.00 5.38 12.27
C LEU A 106 10.03 4.48 11.56
N CYS A 107 9.58 3.56 10.71
CA CYS A 107 10.46 2.72 9.90
C CYS A 107 11.34 3.58 8.99
N TYR A 108 10.78 4.58 8.32
CA TYR A 108 11.54 5.48 7.45
C TYR A 108 12.53 6.36 8.19
N ILE A 109 12.14 6.90 9.34
CA ILE A 109 13.06 7.68 10.18
C ILE A 109 14.25 6.80 10.56
N LYS A 110 14.02 5.54 10.96
CA LYS A 110 15.09 4.60 11.28
C LYS A 110 15.97 4.27 10.07
N ILE A 111 15.38 3.99 8.90
CA ILE A 111 16.13 3.76 7.65
C ILE A 111 17.00 4.98 7.30
N PHE A 112 16.45 6.19 7.41
CA PHE A 112 17.18 7.42 7.15
C PHE A 112 18.37 7.62 8.11
N LEU A 113 18.19 7.30 9.40
CA LEU A 113 19.26 7.34 10.39
C LEU A 113 20.37 6.32 10.07
N ILE A 114 20.02 5.09 9.68
CA ILE A 114 20.98 4.04 9.28
C ILE A 114 21.78 4.51 8.03
N ILE A 115 21.09 4.99 7.02
CA ILE A 115 21.70 5.55 5.81
C ILE A 115 22.69 6.67 6.16
N LYS A 116 22.28 7.60 7.04
CA LYS A 116 23.12 8.73 7.43
C LYS A 116 24.34 8.29 8.24
N SER A 117 24.25 7.23 9.05
CA SER A 117 25.41 6.66 9.74
C SER A 117 26.34 5.91 8.79
N ASP A 118 25.80 5.16 7.83
CA ASP A 118 26.59 4.38 6.88
C ASP A 118 27.35 5.25 5.89
N VAL A 119 26.77 6.37 5.43
CA VAL A 119 27.48 7.34 4.58
C VAL A 119 28.70 7.94 5.30
N LYS A 120 28.66 8.04 6.64
CA LYS A 120 29.81 8.51 7.41
C LYS A 120 30.90 7.46 7.57
N LEU A 121 30.56 6.17 7.48
CA LEU A 121 31.51 5.05 7.67
C LEU A 121 32.01 4.41 6.35
N SER A 122 31.26 4.48 5.26
CA SER A 122 31.51 3.70 4.05
C SER A 122 32.25 4.48 2.95
N MET A 123 33.48 4.05 2.65
CA MET A 123 34.25 4.42 1.44
C MET A 123 33.85 3.63 0.18
N ARG A 124 32.73 2.88 0.16
CA ARG A 124 32.32 2.05 -1.01
C ARG A 124 31.03 2.57 -1.68
N PRO A 125 31.12 3.34 -2.77
CA PRO A 125 29.98 4.08 -3.35
C PRO A 125 29.00 3.25 -4.19
N ASN A 126 29.41 2.11 -4.77
CA ASN A 126 28.66 1.51 -5.89
C ASN A 126 27.52 0.53 -5.53
N VAL A 127 27.55 -0.12 -4.36
CA VAL A 127 26.47 -1.05 -3.94
C VAL A 127 25.24 -0.29 -3.42
N SER A 128 25.42 0.96 -3.02
CA SER A 128 24.42 1.75 -2.32
C SER A 128 23.23 2.13 -3.24
N VAL A 129 23.49 2.57 -4.47
CA VAL A 129 22.52 3.27 -5.35
C VAL A 129 21.25 2.45 -5.67
N LYS A 130 21.33 1.13 -5.85
CA LYS A 130 20.16 0.29 -6.17
C LYS A 130 19.19 0.18 -4.98
N HIS A 131 19.71 0.13 -3.74
CA HIS A 131 18.89 0.09 -2.53
C HIS A 131 18.19 1.42 -2.26
N TYR A 132 18.83 2.56 -2.60
CA TYR A 132 18.19 3.88 -2.50
C TYR A 132 16.97 4.03 -3.41
N LYS A 133 17.02 3.50 -4.65
CA LYS A 133 15.89 3.59 -5.58
C LYS A 133 14.64 2.91 -5.04
N ALA A 134 14.77 1.68 -4.54
CA ALA A 134 13.63 0.95 -4.00
C ALA A 134 13.05 1.62 -2.74
N THR A 135 13.91 2.15 -1.87
CA THR A 135 13.51 2.87 -0.65
C THR A 135 12.79 4.17 -0.97
N SER A 136 13.29 4.91 -1.97
CA SER A 136 12.67 6.15 -2.43
C SER A 136 11.28 5.90 -3.03
N ALA A 137 11.08 4.80 -3.76
CA ALA A 137 9.77 4.44 -4.30
C ALA A 137 8.74 4.21 -3.18
N VAL A 138 9.11 3.44 -2.16
CA VAL A 138 8.21 3.16 -1.03
C VAL A 138 8.01 4.42 -0.16
N PHE A 139 8.96 5.37 -0.13
CA PHE A 139 8.78 6.68 0.52
C PHE A 139 7.78 7.57 -0.24
N VAL A 140 7.89 7.65 -1.58
CA VAL A 140 6.89 8.34 -2.41
C VAL A 140 5.51 7.75 -2.19
N TYR A 141 5.44 6.43 -2.07
CA TYR A 141 4.19 5.73 -1.77
C TYR A 141 3.62 6.09 -0.38
N LEU A 142 4.47 6.20 0.64
CA LEU A 142 4.05 6.70 1.96
C LEU A 142 3.50 8.14 1.88
N VAL A 143 4.14 9.02 1.10
CA VAL A 143 3.65 10.40 0.90
C VAL A 143 2.27 10.39 0.24
N ILE A 144 2.06 9.59 -0.81
CA ILE A 144 0.76 9.45 -1.48
C ILE A 144 -0.31 9.03 -0.47
N ILE A 145 -0.01 8.03 0.37
CA ILE A 145 -0.95 7.52 1.38
C ILE A 145 -1.30 8.56 2.45
N ILE A 146 -0.31 9.35 2.90
CA ILE A 146 -0.55 10.46 3.83
C ILE A 146 -1.46 11.50 3.16
N LEU A 147 -1.22 11.85 1.89
CA LEU A 147 -2.06 12.80 1.15
C LEU A 147 -3.48 12.26 0.94
N THR A 148 -3.62 10.99 0.56
CA THR A 148 -4.92 10.31 0.43
C THR A 148 -5.68 10.33 1.77
N SER A 149 -5.00 10.03 2.87
CA SER A 149 -5.58 10.06 4.23
C SER A 149 -6.00 11.47 4.65
N ALA A 150 -5.18 12.48 4.34
CA ALA A 150 -5.53 13.88 4.58
C ALA A 150 -6.75 14.30 3.73
N GLY A 151 -6.83 13.86 2.48
CA GLY A 151 -7.97 14.06 1.59
C GLY A 151 -9.25 13.47 2.17
N TYR A 152 -9.20 12.24 2.70
CA TYR A 152 -10.34 11.62 3.37
C TYR A 152 -10.83 12.46 4.57
N LEU A 153 -9.92 12.91 5.43
CA LEU A 153 -10.26 13.75 6.58
C LEU A 153 -10.85 15.10 6.15
N LEU A 154 -10.32 15.70 5.08
CA LEU A 154 -10.83 16.95 4.51
C LEU A 154 -12.28 16.78 4.04
N VAL A 155 -12.54 15.77 3.22
CA VAL A 155 -13.89 15.49 2.67
C VAL A 155 -14.91 15.25 3.79
N ILE A 156 -14.52 14.53 4.84
CA ILE A 156 -15.38 14.30 6.03
C ILE A 156 -15.68 15.62 6.76
N LYS A 157 -14.72 16.54 6.88
CA LYS A 157 -14.90 17.81 7.60
C LYS A 157 -15.73 18.85 6.85
N LEU A 158 -15.89 18.73 5.54
CA LEU A 158 -16.57 19.73 4.71
C LEU A 158 -18.10 19.76 4.87
N ASN A 159 -18.70 18.95 5.76
CA ASN A 159 -20.15 18.89 6.00
C ASN A 159 -20.99 18.82 4.70
N LEU A 160 -20.45 18.11 3.69
CA LEU A 160 -21.09 17.96 2.39
C LEU A 160 -22.38 17.13 2.49
N SER A 161 -23.25 17.27 1.49
CA SER A 161 -24.38 16.35 1.33
C SER A 161 -23.88 14.91 1.23
N GLN A 162 -24.67 13.93 1.70
CA GLN A 162 -24.24 12.52 1.70
C GLN A 162 -23.82 12.00 0.32
N VAL A 163 -24.43 12.52 -0.74
CA VAL A 163 -24.10 12.17 -2.14
C VAL A 163 -22.73 12.75 -2.51
N ALA A 164 -22.49 14.04 -2.24
CA ALA A 164 -21.22 14.69 -2.55
C ALA A 164 -20.06 14.12 -1.71
N LEU A 165 -20.31 13.79 -0.44
CA LEU A 165 -19.34 13.13 0.43
C LEU A 165 -18.90 11.79 -0.18
N ARG A 166 -19.85 10.92 -0.53
CA ARG A 166 -19.55 9.61 -1.13
C ARG A 166 -18.78 9.74 -2.44
N PHE A 167 -19.22 10.64 -3.32
CA PHE A 167 -18.54 10.88 -4.59
C PHE A 167 -17.10 11.37 -4.39
N GLY A 168 -16.86 12.24 -3.41
CA GLY A 168 -15.51 12.68 -3.05
C GLY A 168 -14.63 11.53 -2.53
N LEU A 169 -15.17 10.67 -1.67
CA LEU A 169 -14.45 9.48 -1.17
C LEU A 169 -14.12 8.50 -2.31
N ASP A 170 -15.05 8.29 -3.24
CA ASP A 170 -14.87 7.39 -4.39
C ASP A 170 -13.79 7.92 -5.34
N ILE A 171 -13.76 9.24 -5.61
CA ILE A 171 -12.69 9.87 -6.40
C ILE A 171 -11.33 9.67 -5.73
N ILE A 172 -11.20 9.98 -4.44
CA ILE A 172 -9.94 9.84 -3.71
C ILE A 172 -9.45 8.39 -3.76
N THR A 173 -10.37 7.44 -3.52
CA THR A 173 -10.06 6.00 -3.57
C THR A 173 -9.60 5.58 -4.96
N THR A 174 -10.30 6.03 -6.01
CA THR A 174 -9.99 5.70 -7.39
C THR A 174 -8.62 6.24 -7.80
N VAL A 175 -8.34 7.51 -7.46
CA VAL A 175 -7.03 8.13 -7.71
C VAL A 175 -5.94 7.36 -6.98
N ASN A 176 -6.14 6.99 -5.71
CA ASN A 176 -5.17 6.20 -4.97
C ASN A 176 -4.89 4.85 -5.66
N CYS A 177 -5.92 4.09 -6.03
CA CYS A 177 -5.77 2.82 -6.75
C CYS A 177 -5.04 2.95 -8.09
N ILE A 178 -5.17 4.10 -8.77
CA ILE A 178 -4.46 4.37 -10.02
C ILE A 178 -3.00 4.73 -9.73
N LEU A 179 -2.72 5.56 -8.73
CA LEU A 179 -1.36 6.02 -8.47
C LEU A 179 -0.40 4.86 -8.13
N ASP A 180 -0.88 3.83 -7.45
CA ASP A 180 -0.10 2.65 -7.06
C ASP A 180 0.68 2.04 -8.24
N PRO A 181 0.04 1.49 -9.31
CA PRO A 181 0.76 0.91 -10.44
C PRO A 181 1.59 1.95 -11.21
N PHE A 182 1.15 3.20 -11.30
CA PHE A 182 1.90 4.25 -11.99
C PHE A 182 3.25 4.53 -11.33
N VAL A 183 3.31 4.60 -9.99
CA VAL A 183 4.57 4.77 -9.26
C VAL A 183 5.53 3.62 -9.57
N TYR A 184 5.06 2.37 -9.55
CA TYR A 184 5.92 1.22 -9.87
C TYR A 184 6.44 1.26 -11.31
N VAL A 185 5.59 1.60 -12.28
CA VAL A 185 5.96 1.67 -13.70
C VAL A 185 6.95 2.79 -13.99
N LEU A 186 6.76 3.95 -13.37
CA LEU A 186 7.66 5.09 -13.56
C LEU A 186 9.03 4.85 -12.92
N TRP A 187 9.07 4.11 -11.80
CA TRP A 187 10.28 3.94 -11.02
C TRP A 187 11.12 2.72 -11.41
N PHE A 188 10.48 1.60 -11.76
CA PHE A 188 11.15 0.33 -12.06
C PHE A 188 11.08 0.01 -13.56
N LYS A 189 12.25 -0.04 -14.21
CA LYS A 189 12.36 -0.38 -15.64
C LYS A 189 11.84 -1.78 -15.92
N GLU A 190 12.00 -2.70 -14.98
CA GLU A 190 11.52 -4.08 -15.03
C GLU A 190 9.99 -4.12 -15.10
N CYS A 191 9.30 -3.36 -14.24
CA CYS A 191 7.83 -3.25 -14.26
C CYS A 191 7.34 -2.62 -15.57
N ARG A 192 8.02 -1.58 -16.05
CA ARG A 192 7.70 -0.95 -17.33
C ARG A 192 7.84 -1.92 -18.51
N MET A 193 8.89 -2.74 -18.52
CA MET A 193 9.08 -3.76 -19.54
C MET A 193 7.95 -4.80 -19.52
N GLU A 194 7.60 -5.33 -18.35
CA GLU A 194 6.49 -6.30 -18.23
C GLU A 194 5.14 -5.71 -18.65
N MET A 195 4.86 -4.45 -18.32
CA MET A 195 3.66 -3.79 -18.84
C MET A 195 3.66 -3.66 -20.36
N LEU A 196 4.80 -3.30 -20.98
CA LEU A 196 4.88 -3.24 -22.44
C LEU A 196 4.69 -4.62 -23.08
N LYS A 197 5.14 -5.71 -22.43
CA LYS A 197 4.85 -7.08 -22.91
C LYS A 197 3.37 -7.41 -22.85
N MET A 198 2.68 -7.04 -21.77
CA MET A 198 1.22 -7.20 -21.70
C MET A 198 0.54 -6.37 -22.79
N LEU A 199 1.01 -5.14 -23.01
CA LEU A 199 0.48 -4.26 -24.05
C LEU A 199 0.74 -4.78 -25.46
N SER A 200 1.91 -5.39 -25.73
CA SER A 200 2.22 -5.97 -27.04
C SER A 200 1.36 -7.19 -27.36
N VAL A 201 0.98 -7.98 -26.35
CA VAL A 201 -0.01 -9.07 -26.51
C VAL A 201 -1.39 -8.51 -26.87
N CYS A 202 -1.80 -7.42 -26.23
CA CYS A 202 -3.09 -6.77 -26.50
C CYS A 202 -3.11 -5.98 -27.81
N LEU A 203 -1.96 -5.48 -28.26
CA LEU A 203 -1.79 -4.67 -29.48
C LEU A 203 -0.74 -5.32 -30.41
N PRO A 204 -1.05 -6.47 -31.02
CA PRO A 204 -0.08 -7.23 -31.81
C PRO A 204 0.39 -6.51 -33.08
N TYR A 205 -0.31 -5.45 -33.50
CA TYR A 205 -0.04 -4.71 -34.74
C TYR A 205 1.03 -3.61 -34.60
N VAL A 206 1.68 -3.48 -33.44
CA VAL A 206 2.67 -2.42 -33.17
C VAL A 206 4.09 -3.03 -33.08
N PRO A 207 4.78 -3.27 -34.23
CA PRO A 207 6.10 -3.90 -34.25
C PRO A 207 7.20 -3.04 -33.59
N SER A 208 6.93 -1.74 -33.38
CA SER A 208 7.84 -0.86 -32.63
C SER A 208 7.91 -1.22 -31.15
N LEU A 209 6.85 -1.81 -30.57
CA LEU A 209 6.84 -2.19 -29.15
C LEU A 209 7.85 -3.30 -28.85
N GLU A 210 7.92 -4.32 -29.71
CA GLU A 210 8.86 -5.44 -29.54
C GLU A 210 10.31 -4.97 -29.54
N ARG A 211 10.67 -4.06 -30.46
CA ARG A 211 12.02 -3.46 -30.50
C ARG A 211 12.34 -2.67 -29.23
N ILE A 212 11.37 -1.92 -28.71
CA ILE A 212 11.54 -1.17 -27.44
C ILE A 212 11.71 -2.14 -26.26
N ILE A 213 10.95 -3.24 -26.22
CA ILE A 213 11.05 -4.28 -25.18
C ILE A 213 12.41 -4.96 -25.23
N GLU A 214 12.91 -5.34 -26.41
CA GLU A 214 14.23 -5.96 -26.57
C GLU A 214 15.37 -5.03 -26.15
N ASN A 215 15.31 -3.75 -26.54
CA ASN A 215 16.30 -2.75 -26.13
C ASN A 215 16.29 -2.58 -24.60
N MET A 216 15.11 -2.49 -23.98
CA MET A 216 15.02 -2.43 -22.52
C MET A 216 15.50 -3.71 -21.84
N ARG A 217 15.28 -4.89 -22.44
CA ARG A 217 15.80 -6.15 -21.93
C ARG A 217 17.33 -6.16 -21.93
N LYS A 218 17.97 -5.73 -23.02
CA LYS A 218 19.43 -5.62 -23.11
C LYS A 218 19.98 -4.67 -22.03
N ASP A 219 19.33 -3.51 -21.84
CA ASP A 219 19.69 -2.53 -20.81
C ASP A 219 19.59 -3.08 -19.38
N ILE A 220 18.56 -3.89 -19.08
CA ILE A 220 18.31 -4.42 -17.73
C ILE A 220 19.27 -5.57 -17.40
N PHE A 221 19.49 -6.48 -18.35
CA PHE A 221 20.27 -7.70 -18.11
C PHE A 221 21.75 -7.58 -18.48
N HIS A 222 22.22 -6.39 -18.88
CA HIS A 222 23.60 -6.14 -19.32
C HIS A 222 24.11 -7.20 -20.32
N MET A 223 23.23 -7.67 -21.20
CA MET A 223 23.59 -8.60 -22.26
C MET A 223 24.14 -7.77 -23.42
N THR A 224 25.47 -7.62 -23.47
CA THR A 224 26.21 -7.18 -24.67
C THR A 224 26.30 -8.30 -25.68
#